data_AF-A0A9P9SVA5-F1
#
_entry.id   AF-A0A9P9SVA5-F1
#
_cell.length_a   1.000
_cell.length_b   1.000
_cell.length_c   1.000
_cell.angle_alpha   90.00
_cell.angle_beta   90.00
_cell.angle_gamma   90.00
#
_symmetry.space_group_name_H-M   'P 1'
#
loop_
_entity.id
_entity.type
_entity.pdbx_description
1 polymer ?
#
loop_
_entity_poly.entity_id
_entity_poly.type
_entity_poly.pdbx_seq_one_letter_code
_entity_poly.pdbx_strand_id
1 'polypeptide(L)'
;MGNEESTIVDPNTPPQTLSARSLEALAQYIQDGRAQKIVVMVGAGISTSAGIPDFRSPETGLYANLARLNLPYAEAVFDISYFRNNPEPFYTLAQELYPGKYRPTITHSFINLLHQKGLLLKLFTQNIDCLEREAGVPADKIVEAHGSFAKQSCIECKKPYPEDRMREAISKKWVPRCLNLACNGLVKPEIVFFGEQLPAAFFDNRSLPSQADLAIIMGTSLSVHPFASLPQFCEENTPRLLINSEKVGDLGGRTDDVLMLEDCDSGVRKLAEACGWLEELETLWAKTAPDDKPASPKEVAKKSRDEMLQEEVDKLTKEIDESLRLGKAQHEWLENHLDTKIARRQGEELKEQNGSNLQPTEDPESKKLAPVARTGKTKDPGSGLDHVFPFLKKPSL
;
A
#
# COMPACT_ATOMS: atom_id res chain seq x y z
N MET A 1 21.26 -4.32 8.65
CA MET A 1 21.25 -4.42 10.12
C MET A 1 19.79 -4.35 10.54
N GLY A 2 19.16 -5.36 11.15
CA GLY A 2 19.51 -6.75 11.40
C GLY A 2 18.21 -7.55 11.27
N ASN A 3 18.27 -8.70 10.61
CA ASN A 3 17.17 -9.66 10.56
C ASN A 3 17.34 -10.60 11.76
N GLU A 4 17.38 -10.02 12.97
CA GLU A 4 17.44 -10.82 14.19
C GLU A 4 16.07 -11.48 14.36
N GLU A 5 16.06 -12.82 14.30
CA GLU A 5 14.87 -13.60 14.64
C GLU A 5 14.41 -13.17 16.03
N SER A 6 13.27 -12.49 16.09
CA SER A 6 12.74 -11.98 17.35
C SER A 6 12.34 -13.15 18.24
N THR A 7 13.22 -13.48 19.18
CA THR A 7 13.02 -14.53 20.17
C THR A 7 11.82 -14.15 21.04
N ILE A 8 10.87 -15.08 21.17
CA ILE A 8 9.73 -14.89 22.06
C ILE A 8 10.26 -14.91 23.48
N VAL A 9 9.83 -13.95 24.30
CA VAL A 9 10.16 -13.94 25.72
C VAL A 9 9.65 -15.22 26.37
N ASP A 10 10.53 -15.90 27.11
CA ASP A 10 10.20 -17.12 27.87
C ASP A 10 8.85 -16.90 28.59
N PRO A 11 7.84 -17.77 28.37
CA PRO A 11 6.53 -17.70 29.03
C PRO A 11 6.57 -17.57 30.55
N ASN A 12 7.67 -17.99 31.20
CA ASN A 12 7.85 -17.88 32.64
C ASN A 12 8.42 -16.54 33.11
N THR A 13 8.90 -15.69 32.19
CA THR A 13 9.35 -14.34 32.53
C THR A 13 8.13 -13.49 32.86
N PRO A 14 8.04 -12.91 34.07
CA PRO A 14 6.89 -12.10 34.45
C PRO A 14 6.89 -10.75 33.69
N PRO A 15 5.70 -10.23 33.33
CA PRO A 15 5.56 -8.84 32.87
C PRO A 15 6.02 -7.84 33.94
N GLN A 16 6.47 -6.66 33.51
CA GLN A 16 6.93 -5.60 34.42
C GLN A 16 5.80 -4.63 34.77
N THR A 17 4.92 -4.34 33.81
CA THR A 17 3.87 -3.32 33.91
C THR A 17 2.48 -3.94 34.03
N LEU A 18 2.21 -4.99 33.26
CA LEU A 18 0.98 -5.77 33.32
C LEU A 18 1.01 -6.79 34.47
N SER A 19 -0.16 -7.15 34.99
CA SER A 19 -0.26 -8.23 35.99
C SER A 19 -0.06 -9.62 35.39
N ALA A 20 -0.35 -9.78 34.09
CA ALA A 20 -0.10 -10.98 33.30
C ALA A 20 0.00 -10.60 31.81
N ARG A 21 0.61 -11.47 30.99
CA ARG A 21 0.61 -11.36 29.52
C ARG A 21 -0.70 -11.87 28.94
N SER A 22 -1.81 -11.22 29.30
CA SER A 22 -3.14 -11.63 28.87
C SER A 22 -4.02 -10.43 28.53
N LEU A 23 -5.09 -10.70 27.79
CA LEU A 23 -6.06 -9.69 27.40
C LEU A 23 -6.75 -9.07 28.63
N GLU A 24 -7.06 -9.90 29.64
CA GLU A 24 -7.74 -9.47 30.86
C GLU A 24 -6.85 -8.53 31.68
N ALA A 25 -5.55 -8.82 31.79
CA ALA A 25 -4.60 -7.95 32.46
C ALA A 25 -4.43 -6.61 31.73
N LEU A 26 -4.44 -6.62 30.40
CA LEU A 26 -4.39 -5.41 29.59
C LEU A 26 -5.68 -4.58 29.72
N ALA A 27 -6.84 -5.23 29.70
CA ALA A 27 -8.12 -4.57 29.91
C ALA A 27 -8.20 -3.92 31.30
N GLN A 28 -7.72 -4.63 32.34
CA GLN A 28 -7.60 -4.06 33.68
C GLN A 28 -6.64 -2.86 33.70
N TYR A 29 -5.48 -2.93 33.02
CA TYR A 29 -4.55 -1.81 32.88
C TYR A 29 -5.22 -0.56 32.29
N ILE A 30 -6.09 -0.74 31.29
CA ILE A 30 -6.87 0.34 30.68
C ILE A 30 -7.93 0.86 31.67
N GLN A 31 -8.70 -0.03 32.31
CA GLN A 31 -9.78 0.33 33.24
C GLN A 31 -9.28 1.00 34.52
N ASP A 32 -8.07 0.66 35.00
CA ASP A 32 -7.39 1.32 36.11
C ASP A 32 -6.99 2.77 35.78
N GLY A 33 -7.15 3.18 34.52
CA GLY A 33 -6.75 4.50 34.04
C GLY A 33 -5.24 4.64 33.85
N ARG A 34 -4.50 3.53 33.71
CA ARG A 34 -3.05 3.59 33.44
C ARG A 34 -2.74 3.84 31.95
N ALA A 35 -3.64 3.46 31.05
CA ALA A 35 -3.53 3.74 29.61
C ALA A 35 -4.25 5.04 29.21
N GLN A 36 -3.67 6.22 29.46
CA GLN A 36 -4.31 7.50 29.10
C GLN A 36 -3.90 8.00 27.70
N LYS A 37 -2.76 7.56 27.20
CA LYS A 37 -2.22 7.92 25.88
C LYS A 37 -1.97 6.68 25.06
N ILE A 38 -2.96 6.31 24.26
CA ILE A 38 -2.89 5.14 23.38
C ILE A 38 -2.44 5.58 21.99
N VAL A 39 -1.34 5.00 21.50
CA VAL A 39 -0.94 5.09 20.10
C VAL A 39 -1.43 3.86 19.36
N VAL A 40 -2.09 4.08 18.23
CA VAL A 40 -2.61 3.00 17.40
C VAL A 40 -1.86 2.98 16.08
N MET A 41 -1.43 1.80 15.63
CA MET A 41 -0.70 1.59 14.38
C MET A 41 -1.42 0.54 13.54
N VAL A 42 -1.89 0.91 12.35
CA VAL A 42 -2.74 0.04 11.54
C VAL A 42 -2.27 -0.09 10.09
N GLY A 43 -2.63 -1.21 9.48
CA GLY A 43 -2.45 -1.46 8.05
C GLY A 43 -3.66 -2.13 7.43
N ALA A 44 -3.47 -2.70 6.23
CA ALA A 44 -4.58 -3.13 5.37
C ALA A 44 -5.48 -4.20 6.01
N GLY A 45 -4.96 -4.98 6.96
CA GLY A 45 -5.70 -6.04 7.66
C GLY A 45 -6.93 -5.55 8.41
N ILE A 46 -6.98 -4.27 8.82
CA ILE A 46 -8.18 -3.72 9.48
C ILE A 46 -9.32 -3.39 8.51
N SER A 47 -9.03 -3.35 7.20
CA SER A 47 -9.98 -2.99 6.14
C SER A 47 -10.44 -4.21 5.31
N THR A 48 -9.88 -5.40 5.54
CA THR A 48 -10.22 -6.61 4.76
C THR A 48 -11.68 -7.02 4.92
N SER A 49 -12.24 -6.92 6.12
CA SER A 49 -13.66 -7.22 6.39
C SER A 49 -14.63 -6.17 5.81
N ALA A 50 -14.13 -4.98 5.43
CA ALA A 50 -14.91 -4.01 4.66
C ALA A 50 -15.06 -4.42 3.19
N GLY A 51 -14.35 -5.45 2.73
CA GLY A 51 -14.30 -5.86 1.32
C GLY A 51 -13.21 -5.16 0.51
N ILE A 52 -12.31 -4.42 1.18
CA ILE A 52 -11.10 -3.89 0.54
C ILE A 52 -10.03 -4.99 0.61
N PRO A 53 -9.62 -5.58 -0.53
CA PRO A 53 -8.55 -6.57 -0.50
C PRO A 53 -7.28 -5.91 0.05
N ASP A 54 -6.52 -6.64 0.86
CA ASP A 54 -5.19 -6.18 1.21
C ASP A 54 -4.30 -6.19 -0.05
N PHE A 55 -3.09 -5.67 0.06
CA PHE A 55 -2.20 -5.65 -1.10
C PHE A 55 -1.61 -7.04 -1.39
N ARG A 56 -1.32 -7.83 -0.35
CA ARG A 56 -0.33 -8.91 -0.40
C ARG A 56 -0.88 -10.32 -0.21
N SER A 57 -2.13 -10.48 0.25
CA SER A 57 -2.68 -11.81 0.50
C SER A 57 -2.65 -12.64 -0.79
N PRO A 58 -2.20 -13.90 -0.71
CA PRO A 58 -2.29 -14.83 -1.83
C PRO A 58 -3.74 -14.92 -2.33
N GLU A 59 -3.92 -14.93 -3.65
CA GLU A 59 -5.20 -15.10 -4.37
C GLU A 59 -6.23 -13.96 -4.23
N THR A 60 -6.41 -13.37 -3.04
CA THR A 60 -7.41 -12.31 -2.79
C THR A 60 -6.83 -10.90 -2.81
N GLY A 61 -5.51 -10.75 -2.64
CA GLY A 61 -4.86 -9.45 -2.60
C GLY A 61 -4.92 -8.70 -3.92
N LEU A 62 -4.85 -7.37 -3.84
CA LEU A 62 -4.88 -6.47 -5.00
C LEU A 62 -3.87 -6.89 -6.08
N TYR A 63 -2.67 -7.30 -5.68
CA TYR A 63 -1.61 -7.75 -6.58
C TYR A 63 -1.94 -9.02 -7.38
N ALA A 64 -2.67 -9.97 -6.80
CA ALA A 64 -3.12 -11.16 -7.53
C ALA A 64 -4.12 -10.77 -8.63
N ASN A 65 -5.00 -9.81 -8.34
CA ASN A 65 -5.99 -9.29 -9.27
C ASN A 65 -5.40 -8.39 -10.38
N LEU A 66 -4.14 -7.96 -10.23
CA LEU A 66 -3.43 -7.10 -11.17
C LEU A 66 -2.61 -7.86 -12.22
N ALA A 67 -2.55 -9.20 -12.15
CA ALA A 67 -1.84 -10.04 -13.13
C ALA A 67 -2.27 -9.77 -14.59
N ARG A 68 -3.53 -9.35 -14.79
CA ARG A 68 -4.09 -8.94 -16.09
C ARG A 68 -3.48 -7.67 -16.70
N LEU A 69 -2.80 -6.83 -15.91
CA LEU A 69 -2.21 -5.56 -16.38
C LEU A 69 -0.79 -5.73 -16.95
N ASN A 70 -0.28 -6.97 -17.05
CA ASN A 70 1.05 -7.31 -17.58
C ASN A 70 2.18 -6.45 -16.97
N LEU A 71 2.13 -6.26 -15.65
CA LEU A 71 3.11 -5.49 -14.90
C LEU A 71 4.42 -6.28 -14.76
N PRO A 72 5.58 -5.61 -14.70
CA PRO A 72 6.87 -6.29 -14.51
C PRO A 72 6.98 -6.99 -13.14
N TYR A 73 6.30 -6.43 -12.14
CA TYR A 73 6.09 -6.98 -10.80
C TYR A 73 4.83 -6.29 -10.23
N ALA A 74 4.18 -6.90 -9.25
CA ALA A 74 2.83 -6.47 -8.85
C ALA A 74 2.80 -5.07 -8.22
N GLU A 75 3.84 -4.71 -7.48
CA GLU A 75 4.02 -3.40 -6.84
C GLU A 75 4.28 -2.26 -7.84
N ALA A 76 4.57 -2.57 -9.11
CA ALA A 76 4.96 -1.57 -10.11
C ALA A 76 3.90 -0.48 -10.32
N VAL A 77 2.61 -0.81 -10.14
CA VAL A 77 1.52 0.18 -10.26
C VAL A 77 1.61 1.31 -9.22
N PHE A 78 2.28 1.04 -8.09
CA PHE A 78 2.57 2.01 -7.02
C PHE A 78 4.05 2.41 -6.97
N ASP A 79 4.83 2.19 -8.03
CA ASP A 79 6.21 2.67 -8.13
C ASP A 79 6.27 4.00 -8.87
N ILE A 80 6.92 5.01 -8.28
CA ILE A 80 6.93 6.37 -8.87
C ILE A 80 7.71 6.43 -10.19
N SER A 81 8.72 5.59 -10.36
CA SER A 81 9.49 5.51 -11.60
C SER A 81 8.67 4.85 -12.69
N TYR A 82 7.94 3.78 -12.34
CA TYR A 82 6.99 3.16 -13.27
C TYR A 82 5.87 4.14 -13.65
N PHE A 83 5.27 4.83 -12.69
CA PHE A 83 4.20 5.81 -12.93
C PHE A 83 4.62 6.95 -13.86
N ARG A 84 5.86 7.44 -13.74
CA ARG A 84 6.41 8.45 -14.66
C ARG A 84 6.48 7.96 -16.11
N ASN A 85 6.75 6.67 -16.30
CA ASN A 85 6.89 6.07 -17.62
C ASN A 85 5.55 5.59 -18.20
N ASN A 86 4.71 4.98 -17.36
CA ASN A 86 3.41 4.41 -17.73
C ASN A 86 2.38 4.63 -16.60
N PRO A 87 1.67 5.77 -16.57
CA PRO A 87 0.69 6.08 -15.53
C PRO A 87 -0.68 5.42 -15.72
N GLU A 88 -0.98 4.87 -16.90
CA GLU A 88 -2.31 4.34 -17.26
C GLU A 88 -2.77 3.16 -16.36
N PRO A 89 -1.91 2.20 -15.97
CA PRO A 89 -2.32 1.11 -15.09
C PRO A 89 -2.83 1.62 -13.73
N PHE A 90 -2.19 2.65 -13.18
CA PHE A 90 -2.65 3.26 -11.93
C PHE A 90 -4.04 3.86 -12.08
N TYR A 91 -4.30 4.63 -13.14
CA TYR A 91 -5.62 5.26 -13.35
C TYR A 91 -6.72 4.27 -13.71
N THR A 92 -6.36 3.12 -14.27
CA THR A 92 -7.28 2.00 -14.48
C THR A 92 -7.73 1.41 -13.14
N LEU A 93 -6.82 1.34 -12.17
CA LEU A 93 -7.05 0.80 -10.83
C LEU A 93 -7.64 1.82 -9.85
N ALA A 94 -7.29 3.11 -9.99
CA ALA A 94 -7.64 4.17 -9.06
C ALA A 94 -9.16 4.32 -8.88
N GLN A 95 -9.94 3.97 -9.90
CA GLN A 95 -11.40 3.94 -9.81
C GLN A 95 -11.90 2.89 -8.82
N GLU A 96 -11.25 1.73 -8.75
CA GLU A 96 -11.60 0.66 -7.80
C GLU A 96 -11.30 1.10 -6.38
N LEU A 97 -10.15 1.75 -6.17
CA LEU A 97 -9.62 2.21 -4.88
C LEU A 97 -10.24 3.52 -4.36
N TYR A 98 -11.02 4.24 -5.17
CA TYR A 98 -11.54 5.55 -4.79
C TYR A 98 -12.49 5.45 -3.56
N PRO A 99 -12.35 6.33 -2.55
CA PRO A 99 -13.16 6.28 -1.31
C PRO A 99 -14.68 6.37 -1.52
N GLY A 100 -15.45 5.96 -0.51
CA GLY A 100 -16.92 6.08 -0.46
C GLY A 100 -17.72 4.86 -0.92
N LYS A 101 -17.06 3.73 -1.23
CA LYS A 101 -17.74 2.46 -1.56
C LYS A 101 -17.86 1.50 -0.37
N TYR A 102 -16.99 1.67 0.61
CA TYR A 102 -16.79 0.69 1.66
C TYR A 102 -17.20 1.30 2.99
N ARG A 103 -17.80 0.48 3.85
CA ARG A 103 -18.17 0.89 5.19
C ARG A 103 -16.99 0.65 6.14
N PRO A 104 -16.67 1.58 7.05
CA PRO A 104 -15.68 1.34 8.08
C PRO A 104 -15.99 0.08 8.91
N THR A 105 -14.96 -0.67 9.25
CA THR A 105 -15.09 -1.89 10.06
C THR A 105 -15.32 -1.56 11.54
N ILE A 106 -15.63 -2.58 12.35
CA ILE A 106 -15.74 -2.38 13.81
C ILE A 106 -14.38 -1.96 14.40
N THR A 107 -13.27 -2.44 13.82
CA THR A 107 -11.92 -2.00 14.20
C THR A 107 -11.74 -0.49 14.01
N HIS A 108 -12.21 0.09 12.91
CA HIS A 108 -12.17 1.54 12.70
C HIS A 108 -13.02 2.29 13.74
N SER A 109 -14.20 1.74 14.06
CA SER A 109 -15.10 2.31 15.06
C SER A 109 -14.51 2.26 16.46
N PHE A 110 -13.74 1.22 16.79
CA PHE A 110 -12.99 1.13 18.04
C PHE A 110 -11.94 2.23 18.17
N ILE A 111 -11.24 2.58 17.10
CA ILE A 111 -10.29 3.69 17.12
C ILE A 111 -11.01 5.02 17.40
N ASN A 112 -12.19 5.24 16.80
CA ASN A 112 -13.02 6.39 17.14
C ASN A 112 -13.52 6.33 18.59
N LEU A 113 -13.86 5.14 19.11
CA LEU A 113 -14.25 4.98 20.51
C LEU A 113 -13.11 5.38 21.47
N LEU A 114 -11.87 4.98 21.18
CA LEU A 114 -10.70 5.45 21.96
C LEU A 114 -10.58 6.97 21.94
N HIS A 115 -10.88 7.61 20.80
CA HIS A 115 -10.92 9.06 20.71
C HIS A 115 -12.04 9.68 21.57
N GLN A 116 -13.28 9.16 21.46
CA GLN A 116 -14.42 9.65 22.24
C GLN A 116 -14.22 9.51 23.75
N LYS A 117 -13.48 8.48 24.17
CA LYS A 117 -13.07 8.28 25.57
C LYS A 117 -11.88 9.13 26.01
N GLY A 118 -11.28 9.90 25.10
CA GLY A 118 -10.11 10.75 25.40
C GLY A 118 -8.78 10.01 25.50
N LEU A 119 -8.73 8.73 25.13
CA LEU A 119 -7.56 7.85 25.28
C LEU A 119 -6.63 7.89 24.06
N LEU A 120 -7.15 8.21 22.87
CA LEU A 120 -6.36 8.21 21.64
C LEU A 120 -5.35 9.38 21.61
N LEU A 121 -4.07 9.04 21.73
CA LEU A 121 -2.96 9.98 21.51
C LEU A 121 -2.80 10.28 20.02
N LYS A 122 -2.55 9.23 19.22
CA LYS A 122 -2.39 9.32 17.76
C LYS A 122 -2.67 7.99 17.08
N LEU A 123 -3.24 8.06 15.88
CA LEU A 123 -3.40 6.95 14.95
C LEU A 123 -2.39 7.09 13.81
N PHE A 124 -1.55 6.09 13.60
CA PHE A 124 -0.71 5.95 12.42
C PHE A 124 -1.31 4.89 11.52
N THR A 125 -1.69 5.26 10.30
CA THR A 125 -2.26 4.32 9.33
C THR A 125 -1.37 4.21 8.09
N GLN A 126 -1.19 2.97 7.61
CA GLN A 126 -0.60 2.68 6.30
C GLN A 126 -1.64 2.70 5.18
N ASN A 127 -2.93 2.74 5.54
CA ASN A 127 -4.03 2.66 4.59
C ASN A 127 -4.24 4.00 3.89
N ILE A 128 -4.83 3.92 2.70
CA ILE A 128 -5.15 5.06 1.85
C ILE A 128 -6.67 5.19 1.61
N ASP A 129 -7.45 4.28 2.18
CA ASP A 129 -8.89 4.10 1.95
C ASP A 129 -9.77 5.17 2.63
N CYS A 130 -9.21 5.92 3.58
CA CYS A 130 -9.87 6.99 4.36
C CYS A 130 -10.95 6.49 5.33
N LEU A 131 -11.05 5.19 5.60
CA LEU A 131 -12.10 4.63 6.47
C LEU A 131 -11.98 5.09 7.93
N GLU A 132 -10.78 5.50 8.38
CA GLU A 132 -10.57 6.06 9.72
C GLU A 132 -11.32 7.41 9.87
N ARG A 133 -11.32 8.23 8.81
CA ARG A 133 -12.05 9.50 8.77
C ARG A 133 -13.56 9.27 8.72
N GLU A 134 -14.00 8.32 7.89
CA GLU A 134 -15.40 7.93 7.79
C GLU A 134 -15.94 7.33 9.09
N ALA A 135 -15.11 6.63 9.86
CA ALA A 135 -15.46 6.14 11.20
C ALA A 135 -15.58 7.27 12.24
N GLY A 136 -15.15 8.50 11.91
CA GLY A 136 -15.26 9.68 12.76
C GLY A 136 -13.99 10.07 13.52
N VAL A 137 -12.83 9.47 13.21
CA VAL A 137 -11.57 9.88 13.84
C VAL A 137 -11.15 11.27 13.31
N PRO A 138 -10.87 12.26 14.18
CA PRO A 138 -10.49 13.59 13.74
C PRO A 138 -9.18 13.64 12.96
N ALA A 139 -9.10 14.57 12.01
CA ALA A 139 -7.94 14.72 11.13
C ALA A 139 -6.63 14.98 11.88
N ASP A 140 -6.65 15.71 13.00
CA ASP A 140 -5.47 16.01 13.82
C ASP A 140 -4.95 14.79 14.59
N LYS A 141 -5.78 13.76 14.74
CA LYS A 141 -5.42 12.48 15.38
C LYS A 141 -4.84 11.46 14.40
N ILE A 142 -4.99 11.66 13.10
CA ILE A 142 -4.57 10.70 12.07
C ILE A 142 -3.25 11.15 11.45
N VAL A 143 -2.32 10.21 11.34
CA VAL A 143 -1.12 10.29 10.51
C VAL A 143 -1.26 9.24 9.40
N GLU A 144 -1.66 9.70 8.22
CA GLU A 144 -1.71 8.90 6.98
C GLU A 144 -0.27 8.72 6.46
N ALA A 145 0.42 7.69 6.94
CA ALA A 145 1.84 7.48 6.65
C ALA A 145 2.10 7.29 5.16
N HIS A 146 1.18 6.63 4.45
CA HIS A 146 1.24 6.47 3.00
C HIS A 146 0.32 7.43 2.25
N GLY A 147 -0.07 8.53 2.89
CA GLY A 147 -0.96 9.52 2.30
C GLY A 147 -2.39 9.00 2.08
N SER A 148 -3.18 9.68 1.26
CA SER A 148 -4.57 9.30 1.02
C SER A 148 -5.12 9.89 -0.29
N PHE A 149 -6.33 9.46 -0.66
CA PHE A 149 -7.08 10.02 -1.79
C PHE A 149 -7.73 11.38 -1.49
N ALA A 150 -7.59 11.91 -0.27
CA ALA A 150 -8.23 13.15 0.15
C ALA A 150 -7.69 14.40 -0.56
N LYS A 151 -6.46 14.34 -1.09
CA LYS A 151 -5.81 15.44 -1.81
C LYS A 151 -5.10 14.91 -3.04
N GLN A 152 -4.80 15.80 -3.98
CA GLN A 152 -4.06 15.50 -5.20
C GLN A 152 -3.15 16.66 -5.59
N SER A 153 -1.98 16.34 -6.14
CA SER A 153 -1.01 17.33 -6.57
C SER A 153 -0.16 16.84 -7.75
N CYS A 154 0.45 17.79 -8.45
CA CYS A 154 1.43 17.50 -9.49
C CYS A 154 2.69 16.87 -8.89
N ILE A 155 3.18 15.77 -9.48
CA ILE A 155 4.35 15.06 -8.95
C ILE A 155 5.64 15.90 -9.05
N GLU A 156 5.70 16.83 -10.01
CA GLU A 156 6.87 17.67 -10.29
C GLU A 156 6.85 18.99 -9.50
N CYS A 157 5.82 19.83 -9.69
CA CYS A 157 5.77 21.15 -9.05
C CYS A 157 4.99 21.20 -7.73
N LYS A 158 4.41 20.08 -7.29
CA LYS A 158 3.61 19.96 -6.05
C LYS A 158 2.40 20.90 -5.95
N LYS A 159 2.02 21.59 -7.03
CA LYS A 159 0.80 22.39 -7.06
C LYS A 159 -0.42 21.50 -6.84
N PRO A 160 -1.36 21.90 -5.96
CA PRO A 160 -2.62 21.20 -5.78
C PRO A 160 -3.40 21.09 -7.08
N TYR A 161 -4.15 20.00 -7.23
CA TYR A 161 -5.06 19.78 -8.34
C TYR A 161 -6.52 19.78 -7.86
N PRO A 162 -7.46 20.38 -8.61
CA PRO A 162 -8.87 20.41 -8.20
C PRO A 162 -9.47 19.01 -8.06
N GLU A 163 -10.25 18.78 -7.00
CA GLU A 163 -10.84 17.49 -6.66
C GLU A 163 -11.88 17.03 -7.68
N ASP A 164 -12.74 17.95 -8.13
CA ASP A 164 -13.74 17.72 -9.18
C ASP A 164 -13.11 17.17 -10.46
N ARG A 165 -11.98 17.76 -10.87
CA ARG A 165 -11.23 17.31 -12.05
C ARG A 165 -10.52 15.99 -11.84
N MET A 166 -10.04 15.71 -10.62
CA MET A 166 -9.40 14.42 -10.32
C MET A 166 -10.42 13.30 -10.34
N ARG A 167 -11.59 13.53 -9.72
CA ARG A 167 -12.71 12.59 -9.74
C ARG A 167 -13.18 12.29 -11.16
N GLU A 168 -13.28 13.32 -12.01
CA GLU A 168 -13.61 13.13 -13.43
C GLU A 168 -12.53 12.29 -14.16
N ALA A 169 -11.25 12.61 -13.94
CA ALA A 169 -10.13 11.89 -14.55
C ALA A 169 -10.13 10.41 -14.15
N ILE A 170 -10.30 10.11 -12.86
CA ILE A 170 -10.37 8.74 -12.34
C ILE A 170 -11.61 8.02 -12.90
N SER A 171 -12.77 8.66 -12.92
CA SER A 171 -13.99 8.06 -13.47
C SER A 171 -13.88 7.74 -14.96
N LYS A 172 -13.14 8.55 -15.72
CA LYS A 172 -12.89 8.36 -17.16
C LYS A 172 -11.61 7.56 -17.45
N LYS A 173 -10.90 7.11 -16.43
CA LYS A 173 -9.59 6.44 -16.52
C LYS A 173 -8.56 7.24 -17.35
N TRP A 174 -8.64 8.57 -17.26
CA TRP A 174 -7.71 9.47 -17.95
C TRP A 174 -6.58 9.90 -17.02
N VAL A 175 -5.39 10.07 -17.59
CA VAL A 175 -4.19 10.57 -16.91
C VAL A 175 -4.21 12.11 -16.85
N PRO A 176 -4.45 12.72 -15.68
CA PRO A 176 -4.47 14.17 -15.52
C PRO A 176 -3.06 14.76 -15.57
N ARG A 177 -2.95 15.97 -16.11
CA ARG A 177 -1.73 16.77 -16.17
C ARG A 177 -1.87 18.07 -15.39
N CYS A 178 -0.74 18.61 -14.97
CA CYS A 178 -0.67 19.85 -14.21
C CYS A 178 -1.32 21.00 -14.98
N LEU A 179 -2.17 21.78 -14.30
CA LEU A 179 -2.81 22.96 -14.88
C LEU A 179 -1.81 24.09 -15.19
N ASN A 180 -0.61 24.04 -14.61
CA ASN A 180 0.48 24.91 -14.99
C ASN A 180 1.12 24.39 -16.29
N LEU A 181 0.81 25.05 -17.42
CA LEU A 181 1.29 24.68 -18.75
C LEU A 181 2.82 24.64 -18.86
N ALA A 182 3.53 25.47 -18.10
CA ALA A 182 5.00 25.45 -18.07
C ALA A 182 5.57 24.20 -17.38
N CYS A 183 4.79 23.54 -16.52
CA CYS A 183 5.17 22.31 -15.85
C CYS A 183 4.69 21.09 -16.63
N ASN A 184 3.39 21.02 -16.97
CA ASN A 184 2.76 19.92 -17.70
C ASN A 184 3.02 18.49 -17.13
N GLY A 185 3.46 18.41 -15.87
CA GLY A 185 3.79 17.16 -15.19
C GLY A 185 2.54 16.33 -14.88
N LEU A 186 2.76 15.04 -14.62
CA LEU A 186 1.68 14.15 -14.18
C LEU A 186 1.12 14.61 -12.83
N VAL A 187 -0.17 14.38 -12.64
CA VAL A 187 -0.86 14.59 -11.35
C VAL A 187 -1.22 13.23 -10.81
N LYS A 188 -1.26 13.08 -9.48
CA LYS A 188 -1.85 11.92 -8.80
C LYS A 188 -2.45 12.33 -7.45
N PRO A 189 -3.32 11.50 -6.85
CA PRO A 189 -3.66 11.61 -5.43
C PRO A 189 -2.39 11.61 -4.56
N GLU A 190 -2.44 12.26 -3.40
CA GLU A 190 -1.33 12.37 -2.45
C GLU A 190 -1.12 11.07 -1.65
N ILE A 191 -1.20 9.93 -2.33
CA ILE A 191 -0.77 8.62 -1.86
C ILE A 191 0.73 8.45 -2.14
N VAL A 192 1.46 7.84 -1.22
CA VAL A 192 2.91 7.65 -1.32
C VAL A 192 3.21 6.42 -2.16
N PHE A 193 3.93 6.61 -3.26
CA PHE A 193 4.42 5.52 -4.09
C PHE A 193 5.77 5.01 -3.58
N PHE A 194 6.13 3.77 -3.91
CA PHE A 194 7.50 3.28 -3.75
C PHE A 194 8.47 4.21 -4.47
N GLY A 195 9.54 4.59 -3.75
CA GLY A 195 10.50 5.60 -4.20
C GLY A 195 10.15 7.04 -3.82
N GLU A 196 8.97 7.31 -3.26
CA GLU A 196 8.64 8.61 -2.68
C GLU A 196 8.94 8.68 -1.18
N GLN A 197 9.16 9.90 -0.68
CA GLN A 197 9.27 10.15 0.76
C GLN A 197 7.87 10.15 1.39
N LEU A 198 7.79 9.64 2.62
CA LEU A 198 6.58 9.77 3.43
C LEU A 198 6.28 11.25 3.74
N PRO A 199 5.03 11.60 4.09
CA PRO A 199 4.66 12.98 4.41
C PRO A 199 5.44 13.51 5.62
N ALA A 200 5.71 14.82 5.66
CA ALA A 200 6.38 15.46 6.80
C ALA A 200 5.67 15.15 8.13
N ALA A 201 4.33 15.11 8.13
CA ALA A 201 3.52 14.75 9.28
C ALA A 201 3.91 13.39 9.90
N PHE A 202 4.36 12.42 9.10
CA PHE A 202 4.88 11.17 9.65
C PHE A 202 6.13 11.40 10.51
N PHE A 203 7.12 12.12 9.97
CA PHE A 203 8.39 12.38 10.66
C PHE A 203 8.22 13.30 11.87
N ASP A 204 7.33 14.28 11.78
CA ASP A 204 7.03 15.20 12.88
C ASP A 204 6.37 14.48 14.07
N ASN A 205 5.66 13.39 13.81
CA ASN A 205 4.91 12.64 14.83
C ASN A 205 5.57 11.30 15.20
N ARG A 206 6.59 10.80 14.48
CA ARG A 206 7.16 9.45 14.66
C ARG A 206 7.71 9.17 16.07
N SER A 207 8.02 10.21 16.84
CA SER A 207 8.51 10.07 18.22
C SER A 207 7.38 10.00 19.26
N LEU A 208 6.12 10.29 18.90
CA LEU A 208 4.98 10.21 19.82
C LEU A 208 4.79 8.84 20.50
N PRO A 209 5.14 7.68 19.89
CA PRO A 209 5.08 6.40 20.60
C PRO A 209 5.91 6.37 21.90
N SER A 210 6.97 7.17 22.04
CA SER A 210 7.74 7.28 23.30
C SER A 210 6.94 7.90 24.47
N GLN A 211 5.83 8.57 24.17
CA GLN A 211 4.94 9.19 25.15
C GLN A 211 3.69 8.34 25.43
N ALA A 212 3.59 7.16 24.80
CA ALA A 212 2.42 6.30 24.89
C ALA A 212 2.46 5.47 26.18
N ASP A 213 1.29 5.36 26.81
CA ASP A 213 1.08 4.44 27.94
C ASP A 213 0.71 3.04 27.43
N LEU A 214 0.26 2.95 26.18
CA LEU A 214 -0.09 1.70 25.50
C LEU A 214 0.05 1.88 23.97
N ALA A 215 0.64 0.90 23.30
CA ALA A 215 0.62 0.80 21.85
C ALA A 215 -0.30 -0.35 21.40
N ILE A 216 -1.19 -0.07 20.44
CA ILE A 216 -2.05 -1.09 19.82
C ILE A 216 -1.70 -1.18 18.34
N ILE A 217 -1.22 -2.34 17.90
CA ILE A 217 -0.82 -2.63 16.53
C ILE A 217 -1.83 -3.60 15.93
N MET A 218 -2.45 -3.25 14.80
CA MET A 218 -3.50 -4.07 14.19
C MET A 218 -3.36 -4.20 12.69
N GLY A 219 -3.58 -5.41 12.17
CA GLY A 219 -3.78 -5.63 10.73
C GLY A 219 -2.62 -5.16 9.85
N THR A 220 -1.37 -5.26 10.30
CA THR A 220 -0.18 -4.84 9.54
C THR A 220 0.88 -5.91 9.56
N SER A 221 1.60 -6.07 8.45
CA SER A 221 2.74 -6.98 8.36
C SER A 221 4.05 -6.39 8.92
N LEU A 222 4.06 -5.08 9.27
CA LEU A 222 5.25 -4.32 9.69
C LEU A 222 6.49 -4.56 8.79
N SER A 223 6.32 -4.63 7.47
CA SER A 223 7.43 -4.89 6.54
C SER A 223 7.87 -3.66 5.72
N VAL A 224 7.11 -2.56 5.80
CA VAL A 224 7.41 -1.33 5.05
C VAL A 224 8.04 -0.30 5.97
N HIS A 225 9.30 0.01 5.73
CA HIS A 225 10.00 1.09 6.43
C HIS A 225 9.67 2.46 5.80
N PRO A 226 9.66 3.54 6.62
CA PRO A 226 10.01 3.60 8.04
C PRO A 226 8.88 3.20 9.00
N PHE A 227 7.65 2.97 8.53
CA PHE A 227 6.50 2.66 9.40
C PHE A 227 6.73 1.47 10.33
N ALA A 228 7.35 0.39 9.80
CA ALA A 228 7.69 -0.82 10.55
C ALA A 228 8.54 -0.58 11.82
N SER A 229 9.23 0.56 11.91
CA SER A 229 10.03 0.92 13.08
C SER A 229 9.25 1.62 14.20
N LEU A 230 8.00 2.06 13.95
CA LEU A 230 7.21 2.81 14.94
C LEU A 230 7.06 2.08 16.29
N PRO A 231 6.79 0.76 16.35
CA PRO A 231 6.68 0.05 17.63
C PRO A 231 7.95 0.11 18.49
N GLN A 232 9.12 0.32 17.87
CA GLN A 232 10.41 0.39 18.56
C GLN A 232 10.62 1.73 19.28
N PHE A 233 9.86 2.77 18.93
CA PHE A 233 9.87 4.06 19.62
C PHE A 233 9.09 4.04 20.94
N CYS A 234 8.34 2.96 21.23
CA CYS A 234 7.70 2.79 22.53
C CYS A 234 8.77 2.46 23.58
N GLU A 235 8.67 3.09 24.75
CA GLU A 235 9.54 2.78 25.90
C GLU A 235 9.45 1.30 26.27
N GLU A 236 10.51 0.76 26.88
CA GLU A 236 10.61 -0.68 27.16
C GLU A 236 9.45 -1.21 28.01
N ASN A 237 8.97 -0.40 28.94
CA ASN A 237 7.91 -0.74 29.89
C ASN A 237 6.50 -0.41 29.38
N THR A 238 6.38 0.21 28.20
CA THR A 238 5.08 0.50 27.57
C THR A 238 4.52 -0.81 27.01
N PRO A 239 3.37 -1.31 27.50
CA PRO A 239 2.75 -2.50 26.95
C PRO A 239 2.42 -2.32 25.47
N ARG A 240 2.58 -3.39 24.68
CA ARG A 240 2.22 -3.40 23.25
C ARG A 240 1.25 -4.55 23.00
N LEU A 241 0.10 -4.22 22.42
CA LEU A 241 -0.89 -5.21 21.99
C LEU A 241 -0.78 -5.40 20.48
N LEU A 242 -0.65 -6.65 20.03
CA LEU A 242 -0.83 -7.03 18.63
C LEU A 242 -2.19 -7.71 18.46
N ILE A 243 -3.03 -7.21 17.55
CA ILE A 243 -4.20 -7.93 17.04
C ILE A 243 -4.00 -8.15 15.54
N ASN A 244 -3.60 -9.35 15.14
CA ASN A 244 -3.27 -9.64 13.75
C ASN A 244 -3.33 -11.14 13.45
N SER A 245 -3.58 -11.53 12.20
CA SER A 245 -3.62 -12.96 11.84
C SER A 245 -2.29 -13.69 12.09
N GLU A 246 -1.17 -12.96 12.04
CA GLU A 246 0.18 -13.52 12.18
C GLU A 246 1.03 -12.65 13.13
N LYS A 247 2.03 -13.26 13.76
CA LYS A 247 3.06 -12.53 14.50
C LYS A 247 3.91 -11.73 13.51
N VAL A 248 4.17 -10.46 13.84
CA VAL A 248 4.91 -9.53 12.97
C VAL A 248 5.93 -8.71 13.76
N GLY A 249 7.01 -8.31 13.09
CA GLY A 249 8.09 -7.54 13.70
C GLY A 249 8.69 -8.23 14.93
N ASP A 250 9.07 -7.42 15.92
CA ASP A 250 9.62 -7.85 17.20
C ASP A 250 8.55 -8.09 18.29
N LEU A 251 7.27 -8.02 17.93
CA LEU A 251 6.16 -8.13 18.89
C LEU A 251 6.12 -9.54 19.50
N GLY A 252 6.08 -9.62 20.83
CA GLY A 252 6.26 -10.84 21.62
C GLY A 252 7.70 -10.99 22.16
N GLY A 253 8.59 -10.08 21.78
CA GLY A 253 9.97 -9.99 22.26
C GLY A 253 10.11 -9.19 23.56
N ARG A 254 9.07 -8.49 24.03
CA ARG A 254 9.05 -7.82 25.35
C ARG A 254 8.16 -8.53 26.36
N THR A 255 8.45 -8.33 27.65
CA THR A 255 7.73 -8.94 28.77
C THR A 255 6.27 -8.49 28.87
N ASP A 256 5.95 -7.31 28.34
CA ASP A 256 4.62 -6.69 28.39
C ASP A 256 3.93 -6.67 27.02
N ASP A 257 4.45 -7.43 26.06
CA ASP A 257 3.77 -7.67 24.79
C ASP A 257 2.64 -8.68 24.98
N VAL A 258 1.45 -8.33 24.48
CA VAL A 258 0.27 -9.20 24.42
C VAL A 258 -0.04 -9.46 22.96
N LEU A 259 -0.16 -10.74 22.58
CA LEU A 259 -0.43 -11.15 21.20
C LEU A 259 -1.81 -11.80 21.10
N MET A 260 -2.66 -11.24 20.25
CA MET A 260 -3.95 -11.79 19.83
C MET A 260 -3.84 -12.17 18.36
N LEU A 261 -3.57 -13.46 18.11
CA LEU A 261 -3.37 -13.99 16.77
C LEU A 261 -4.69 -14.44 16.13
N GLU A 262 -5.48 -13.47 15.70
CA GLU A 262 -6.81 -13.64 15.12
C GLU A 262 -7.17 -12.48 14.19
N ASP A 263 -8.35 -12.51 13.57
CA ASP A 263 -8.82 -11.39 12.77
C ASP A 263 -9.06 -10.14 13.64
N CYS A 264 -8.83 -8.96 13.05
CA CYS A 264 -8.86 -7.70 13.79
C CYS A 264 -10.22 -7.42 14.45
N ASP A 265 -11.31 -7.73 13.76
CA ASP A 265 -12.65 -7.41 14.24
C ASP A 265 -13.06 -8.28 15.43
N SER A 266 -12.74 -9.58 15.41
CA SER A 266 -12.93 -10.47 16.55
C SER A 266 -12.06 -10.06 17.74
N GLY A 267 -10.78 -9.76 17.49
CA GLY A 267 -9.87 -9.36 18.57
C GLY A 267 -10.27 -8.05 19.23
N VAL A 268 -10.72 -7.08 18.43
CA VAL A 268 -11.25 -5.80 18.92
C VAL A 268 -12.54 -6.00 19.73
N ARG A 269 -13.45 -6.89 19.30
CA ARG A 269 -14.65 -7.21 20.10
C ARG A 269 -14.30 -7.80 21.45
N LYS A 270 -13.36 -8.75 21.51
CA LYS A 270 -12.89 -9.34 22.78
C LYS A 270 -12.24 -8.29 23.69
N LEU A 271 -11.41 -7.41 23.14
CA LEU A 271 -10.81 -6.31 23.91
C LEU A 271 -11.89 -5.36 24.43
N ALA A 272 -12.87 -4.99 23.60
CA ALA A 272 -13.97 -4.15 24.00
C ALA A 272 -14.84 -4.83 25.07
N GLU A 273 -15.12 -6.13 24.94
CA GLU A 273 -15.84 -6.92 25.95
C GLU A 273 -15.09 -6.93 27.29
N ALA A 274 -13.79 -7.23 27.27
CA ALA A 274 -12.94 -7.20 28.47
C ALA A 274 -12.90 -5.80 29.12
N CYS A 275 -12.98 -4.74 28.34
CA CYS A 275 -13.06 -3.36 28.84
C CYS A 275 -14.48 -2.94 29.28
N GLY A 276 -15.52 -3.73 28.99
CA GLY A 276 -16.93 -3.38 29.22
C GLY A 276 -17.51 -2.37 28.22
N TRP A 277 -16.93 -2.30 27.02
CA TRP A 277 -17.24 -1.31 25.97
C TRP A 277 -17.96 -1.92 24.75
N LEU A 278 -18.25 -3.22 24.75
CA LEU A 278 -18.76 -3.92 23.56
C LEU A 278 -20.07 -3.30 23.03
N GLU A 279 -21.04 -3.04 23.89
CA GLU A 279 -22.34 -2.45 23.48
C GLU A 279 -22.18 -1.04 22.89
N GLU A 280 -21.32 -0.23 23.50
CA GLU A 280 -21.01 1.12 23.04
C GLU A 280 -20.30 1.09 21.68
N LEU A 281 -19.37 0.15 21.51
CA LEU A 281 -18.65 -0.08 20.25
C LEU A 281 -19.60 -0.51 19.13
N GLU A 282 -20.46 -1.50 19.37
CA GLU A 282 -21.44 -1.97 18.39
C GLU A 282 -22.44 -0.86 18.03
N THR A 283 -22.87 -0.06 19.01
CA THR A 283 -23.72 1.11 18.77
C THR A 283 -23.01 2.17 17.93
N LEU A 284 -21.73 2.44 18.20
CA LEU A 284 -20.94 3.39 17.43
C LEU A 284 -20.71 2.90 16.00
N TRP A 285 -20.39 1.62 15.83
CA TRP A 285 -20.23 1.01 14.51
C TRP A 285 -21.54 1.01 13.74
N ALA A 286 -22.69 0.75 14.37
CA ALA A 286 -24.01 0.80 13.72
C ALA A 286 -24.28 2.16 13.06
N LYS A 287 -23.78 3.27 13.62
CA LYS A 287 -23.94 4.62 13.05
C LYS A 287 -23.15 4.84 11.76
N THR A 288 -22.17 3.99 11.45
CA THR A 288 -21.43 4.04 10.18
C THR A 288 -22.15 3.33 9.05
N ALA A 289 -23.27 2.65 9.34
CA ALA A 289 -24.10 2.07 8.30
C ALA A 289 -24.59 3.18 7.35
N PRO A 290 -24.65 2.93 6.02
CA PRO A 290 -25.26 3.86 5.10
C PRO A 290 -26.67 4.22 5.58
N ASP A 291 -27.10 5.47 5.39
CA ASP A 291 -28.47 5.92 5.64
C ASP A 291 -29.46 5.22 4.70
N ASP A 292 -29.66 3.93 4.87
CA ASP A 292 -30.93 3.32 4.54
C ASP A 292 -31.90 3.81 5.61
N LYS A 293 -32.73 4.80 5.25
CA LYS A 293 -34.07 4.88 5.84
C LYS A 293 -34.57 3.45 5.93
N PRO A 294 -35.06 2.96 7.09
CA PRO A 294 -35.58 1.63 7.16
C PRO A 294 -36.71 1.55 6.14
N ALA A 295 -36.44 0.90 5.00
CA ALA A 295 -37.49 0.35 4.20
C ALA A 295 -38.25 -0.55 5.19
N SER A 296 -39.51 -0.19 5.44
CA SER A 296 -40.49 -1.08 6.06
C SER A 296 -40.17 -2.51 5.64
N PRO A 297 -40.14 -3.50 6.56
CA PRO A 297 -39.75 -4.86 6.21
C PRO A 297 -40.62 -5.31 5.04
N LYS A 298 -40.06 -5.27 3.83
CA LYS A 298 -40.61 -5.99 2.71
C LYS A 298 -40.32 -7.43 3.09
N GLU A 299 -41.37 -8.17 3.40
CA GLU A 299 -41.30 -9.63 3.40
C GLU A 299 -40.50 -10.03 2.17
N VAL A 300 -39.31 -10.59 2.42
CA VAL A 300 -38.52 -11.19 1.35
C VAL A 300 -39.32 -12.41 0.92
N ALA A 301 -40.16 -12.23 -0.10
CA ALA A 301 -40.71 -13.34 -0.83
C ALA A 301 -39.52 -14.20 -1.27
N LYS A 302 -39.49 -15.46 -0.81
CA LYS A 302 -38.48 -16.44 -1.22
C LYS A 302 -38.53 -16.53 -2.74
N LYS A 303 -37.56 -15.92 -3.43
CA LYS A 303 -37.38 -16.08 -4.87
C LYS A 303 -37.24 -17.56 -5.19
N SER A 304 -37.89 -17.99 -6.26
CA SER A 304 -37.84 -19.39 -6.66
C SER A 304 -36.42 -19.76 -7.11
N ARG A 305 -36.07 -21.05 -7.06
CA ARG A 305 -34.77 -21.54 -7.53
C ARG A 305 -34.47 -21.13 -8.97
N ASP A 306 -35.50 -21.02 -9.81
CA ASP A 306 -35.36 -20.63 -11.21
C ASP A 306 -35.06 -19.14 -11.37
N GLU A 307 -35.59 -18.28 -10.49
CA GLU A 307 -35.28 -16.83 -10.52
C GLU A 307 -33.83 -16.56 -10.09
N MET A 308 -33.31 -17.32 -9.11
CA MET A 308 -31.91 -17.22 -8.69
C MET A 308 -30.96 -17.70 -9.80
N LEU A 309 -31.31 -18.82 -10.45
CA LEU A 309 -30.53 -19.34 -11.58
C LEU A 309 -30.53 -18.36 -12.76
N GLN A 310 -31.65 -17.69 -13.03
CA GLN A 310 -31.75 -16.70 -14.10
C GLN A 310 -30.90 -15.46 -13.81
N GLU A 311 -30.92 -14.95 -12.57
CA GLU A 311 -30.07 -13.82 -12.15
C GLU A 311 -28.57 -14.15 -12.24
N GLU A 312 -28.20 -15.39 -11.93
CA GLU A 312 -26.81 -15.86 -12.01
C GLU A 312 -26.35 -16.05 -13.45
N VAL A 313 -27.22 -16.56 -14.34
CA VAL A 313 -26.97 -16.62 -15.79
C VAL A 313 -26.81 -15.21 -16.37
N ASP A 314 -27.66 -14.26 -15.99
CA ASP A 314 -27.58 -12.88 -16.48
C ASP A 314 -26.30 -12.18 -16.00
N LYS A 315 -25.87 -12.46 -14.76
CA LYS A 315 -24.61 -11.96 -14.21
C LYS A 315 -23.41 -12.53 -14.96
N LEU A 316 -23.35 -13.85 -15.14
CA LEU A 316 -22.28 -14.52 -15.87
C LEU A 316 -22.21 -14.05 -17.33
N THR A 317 -23.37 -13.81 -17.96
CA THR A 317 -23.43 -13.31 -19.34
C THR A 317 -22.85 -11.89 -19.44
N LYS A 318 -23.10 -11.02 -18.46
CA LYS A 318 -22.47 -9.68 -18.39
C LYS A 318 -20.97 -9.76 -18.17
N GLU A 319 -20.50 -10.65 -17.28
CA GLU A 319 -19.07 -10.84 -17.02
C GLU A 319 -18.33 -11.37 -18.27
N ILE A 320 -18.97 -12.27 -19.03
CA ILE A 320 -18.43 -12.76 -20.31
C ILE A 320 -18.38 -11.64 -21.36
N ASP A 321 -19.43 -10.83 -21.49
CA ASP A 321 -19.46 -9.70 -22.41
C ASP A 321 -18.41 -8.63 -22.08
N GLU A 322 -18.18 -8.36 -20.80
CA GLU A 322 -17.11 -7.46 -20.34
C GLU A 322 -15.73 -8.04 -20.63
N SER A 323 -15.52 -9.34 -20.40
CA SER A 323 -14.27 -10.03 -20.73
C SER A 323 -13.99 -10.02 -22.24
N LEU A 324 -15.01 -10.24 -23.07
CA LEU A 324 -14.89 -10.17 -24.54
C LEU A 324 -14.60 -8.75 -25.04
N ARG A 325 -15.19 -7.72 -24.41
CA ARG A 325 -14.87 -6.31 -24.73
C ARG A 325 -13.44 -5.96 -24.37
N LEU A 326 -12.96 -6.43 -23.20
CA LEU A 326 -11.58 -6.23 -22.76
C LEU A 326 -10.59 -6.96 -23.68
N GLY A 327 -10.91 -8.18 -24.11
CA GLY A 327 -10.10 -8.93 -25.08
C GLY A 327 -10.00 -8.24 -26.44
N LYS A 328 -11.08 -7.62 -26.93
CA LYS A 328 -11.06 -6.81 -28.15
C LYS A 328 -10.24 -5.53 -27.99
N ALA A 329 -10.40 -4.81 -26.88
CA ALA A 329 -9.61 -3.62 -26.59
C ALA A 329 -8.11 -3.94 -26.44
N GLN A 330 -7.77 -5.11 -25.89
CA GLN A 330 -6.40 -5.62 -25.80
C GLN A 330 -5.82 -5.94 -27.18
N HIS A 331 -6.63 -6.52 -28.08
CA HIS A 331 -6.22 -6.82 -29.45
C HIS A 331 -5.97 -5.53 -30.26
N GLU A 332 -6.90 -4.57 -30.19
CA GLU A 332 -6.75 -3.25 -30.82
C GLU A 332 -5.54 -2.48 -30.28
N TRP A 333 -5.25 -2.60 -28.98
CA TRP A 333 -4.05 -2.00 -28.39
C TRP A 333 -2.77 -2.66 -28.90
N LEU A 334 -2.73 -3.99 -28.99
CA LEU A 334 -1.58 -4.74 -29.51
C LEU A 334 -1.29 -4.41 -30.98
N GLU A 335 -2.32 -4.31 -31.82
CA GLU A 335 -2.20 -3.93 -33.23
C GLU A 335 -1.64 -2.51 -33.36
N ASN A 336 -2.22 -1.54 -32.66
CA ASN A 336 -1.74 -0.15 -32.67
C ASN A 336 -0.29 -0.04 -32.15
N HIS A 337 0.08 -0.84 -31.15
CA HIS A 337 1.42 -0.83 -30.57
C HIS A 337 2.45 -1.49 -31.50
N LEU A 338 2.09 -2.57 -32.18
CA LEU A 338 2.91 -3.21 -33.21
C LEU A 338 3.11 -2.27 -34.41
N ASP A 339 2.06 -1.61 -34.89
CA ASP A 339 2.13 -0.64 -35.98
C ASP A 339 3.02 0.55 -35.62
N THR A 340 2.89 1.07 -34.39
CA THR A 340 3.74 2.15 -33.89
C THR A 340 5.21 1.71 -33.80
N LYS A 341 5.47 0.47 -33.38
CA LYS A 341 6.83 -0.09 -33.26
C LYS A 341 7.45 -0.38 -34.63
N ILE A 342 6.66 -0.85 -35.59
CA ILE A 342 7.08 -1.04 -36.99
C ILE A 342 7.37 0.31 -37.65
N ALA A 343 6.50 1.31 -37.47
CA ALA A 343 6.73 2.66 -37.97
C ALA A 343 8.00 3.29 -37.40
N ARG A 344 8.30 3.04 -36.10
CA ARG A 344 9.53 3.51 -35.46
C ARG A 344 10.77 2.82 -36.02
N ARG A 345 10.71 1.51 -36.26
CA ARG A 345 11.80 0.74 -36.88
C ARG A 345 12.07 1.16 -38.32
N GLN A 346 11.03 1.37 -39.11
CA GLN A 346 11.16 1.88 -40.48
C GLN A 346 11.70 3.31 -40.50
N GLY A 347 11.34 4.15 -39.53
CA GLY A 347 11.91 5.50 -39.37
C GLY A 347 13.38 5.51 -38.91
N GLU A 348 13.81 4.51 -38.15
CA GLU A 348 15.20 4.29 -37.75
C GLU A 348 16.03 3.73 -38.93
N GLU A 349 15.51 2.78 -39.70
CA GLU A 349 16.14 2.23 -40.92
C GLU A 349 16.29 3.28 -42.04
N LEU A 350 15.30 4.17 -42.21
CA LEU A 350 15.37 5.30 -43.15
C LEU A 350 16.40 6.38 -42.73
N LYS A 351 16.71 6.48 -41.43
CA LYS A 351 17.78 7.37 -40.92
C LYS A 351 19.16 6.76 -41.10
N GLU A 352 19.30 5.43 -40.99
CA GLU A 352 20.57 4.74 -41.26
C GLU A 352 20.92 4.71 -42.76
N GLN A 353 19.93 4.59 -43.66
CA GLN A 353 20.18 4.60 -45.11
C GLN A 353 20.51 5.99 -45.68
N ASN A 354 20.11 7.08 -45.01
CA ASN A 354 20.43 8.45 -45.44
C ASN A 354 21.73 9.01 -44.80
N GLY A 355 22.41 8.25 -43.93
CA GLY A 355 23.62 8.67 -43.23
C GLY A 355 24.95 8.37 -43.96
N SER A 356 24.92 7.68 -45.10
CA SER A 356 26.12 7.18 -45.80
C SER A 356 26.41 7.92 -47.10
N ASN A 357 26.59 9.25 -47.05
CA ASN A 357 27.20 9.95 -48.19
C ASN A 357 27.95 11.23 -47.77
N LEU A 358 29.11 11.06 -47.13
CA LEU A 358 30.13 12.10 -47.00
C LEU A 358 31.51 11.47 -47.21
N GLN A 359 32.09 11.67 -48.41
CA GLN A 359 33.50 11.41 -48.68
C GLN A 359 34.35 12.59 -48.15
N PRO A 360 35.51 12.35 -47.51
CA PRO A 360 36.39 13.41 -47.07
C PRO A 360 37.25 13.93 -48.23
N THR A 361 37.31 15.25 -48.36
CA THR A 361 38.23 15.96 -49.26
C THR A 361 39.68 15.84 -48.76
N GLU A 362 40.60 15.44 -49.63
CA GLU A 362 42.04 15.54 -49.40
C GLU A 362 42.51 16.98 -49.62
N ASP A 363 43.34 17.50 -48.71
CA ASP A 363 44.23 18.63 -48.99
C ASP A 363 45.62 18.33 -48.37
N PRO A 364 46.74 18.60 -49.07
CA PRO A 364 48.04 18.02 -48.77
C PRO A 364 49.00 19.03 -48.16
N GLU A 365 49.57 18.74 -46.99
CA GLU A 365 50.90 19.27 -46.61
C GLU A 365 51.47 18.55 -45.37
N SER A 366 52.55 17.78 -45.60
CA SER A 366 53.83 17.73 -44.85
C SER A 366 53.80 17.83 -43.30
N LYS A 367 54.54 17.10 -42.45
CA LYS A 367 55.83 16.38 -42.52
C LYS A 367 56.11 15.79 -41.12
N LYS A 368 56.66 14.56 -41.09
CA LYS A 368 57.76 14.03 -40.22
C LYS A 368 57.80 14.32 -38.70
N LEU A 369 57.83 13.24 -37.87
CA LEU A 369 59.02 12.68 -37.16
C LEU A 369 58.63 11.71 -36.02
N ALA A 370 59.39 10.61 -35.88
CA ALA A 370 59.36 9.63 -34.77
C ALA A 370 60.13 10.14 -33.52
N PRO A 371 60.04 9.50 -32.32
CA PRO A 371 60.87 8.31 -32.00
C PRO A 371 60.19 7.25 -31.08
N VAL A 372 60.39 5.94 -31.31
CA VAL A 372 61.33 4.99 -30.64
C VAL A 372 61.10 4.67 -29.15
N ALA A 373 60.53 3.47 -28.94
CA ALA A 373 60.82 2.37 -27.99
C ALA A 373 61.08 2.61 -26.48
N ARG A 374 60.39 1.80 -25.66
CA ARG A 374 61.01 1.01 -24.57
C ARG A 374 60.26 -0.31 -24.31
N THR A 375 61.06 -1.33 -24.02
CA THR A 375 60.81 -2.77 -23.90
C THR A 375 60.32 -3.21 -22.51
N GLY A 376 59.61 -4.34 -22.41
CA GLY A 376 59.52 -5.14 -21.18
C GLY A 376 58.36 -6.14 -21.14
N LYS A 377 58.67 -7.44 -21.23
CA LYS A 377 57.76 -8.60 -21.15
C LYS A 377 57.24 -8.84 -19.72
N THR A 378 56.01 -9.35 -19.58
CA THR A 378 55.65 -10.62 -18.90
C THR A 378 54.17 -11.00 -19.16
N LYS A 379 53.92 -12.28 -19.46
CA LYS A 379 52.61 -13.00 -19.48
C LYS A 379 52.06 -13.09 -18.04
N ASP A 380 50.78 -13.29 -17.69
CA ASP A 380 49.67 -14.06 -18.28
C ASP A 380 48.33 -13.62 -17.56
N PRO A 381 47.17 -14.32 -17.62
CA PRO A 381 45.89 -13.72 -18.03
C PRO A 381 44.79 -13.68 -16.94
N GLY A 382 43.70 -12.94 -17.21
CA GLY A 382 42.40 -13.19 -16.57
C GLY A 382 41.76 -11.97 -15.89
N SER A 383 40.84 -11.31 -16.58
CA SER A 383 39.84 -10.43 -15.95
C SER A 383 38.45 -10.74 -16.55
N GLY A 384 37.86 -11.83 -16.07
CA GLY A 384 36.44 -12.15 -16.24
C GLY A 384 35.66 -11.68 -15.00
N LEU A 385 34.50 -11.08 -15.24
CA LEU A 385 33.57 -10.48 -14.27
C LEU A 385 32.81 -11.53 -13.43
N ASP A 386 33.51 -12.47 -12.79
CA ASP A 386 32.90 -13.58 -12.05
C ASP A 386 32.55 -13.27 -10.57
N HIS A 387 32.54 -12.00 -10.17
CA HIS A 387 32.27 -11.58 -8.79
C HIS A 387 30.92 -10.87 -8.60
N VAL A 388 30.00 -10.96 -9.57
CA VAL A 388 28.72 -10.24 -9.52
C VAL A 388 27.49 -11.16 -9.33
N PHE A 389 27.55 -12.48 -9.59
CA PHE A 389 26.35 -13.35 -9.44
C PHE A 389 26.68 -14.82 -9.06
N PRO A 390 26.56 -15.26 -7.78
CA PRO A 390 27.00 -16.61 -7.39
C PRO A 390 25.99 -17.76 -7.49
N PHE A 391 24.70 -17.57 -7.86
CA PHE A 391 23.70 -18.66 -7.68
C PHE A 391 22.75 -18.94 -8.86
N LEU A 392 23.17 -18.74 -10.10
CA LEU A 392 22.40 -19.19 -11.27
C LEU A 392 23.20 -20.13 -12.16
N LYS A 393 23.59 -21.31 -11.65
CA LYS A 393 23.85 -22.49 -12.48
C LYS A 393 23.52 -23.77 -11.72
N LYS A 394 22.34 -24.34 -11.97
CA LYS A 394 22.18 -25.79 -12.05
C LYS A 394 21.37 -26.13 -13.31
N PRO A 395 21.89 -26.99 -14.20
CA PRO A 395 21.12 -27.51 -15.32
C PRO A 395 20.18 -28.62 -14.86
N SER A 396 19.05 -28.72 -15.56
CA SER A 396 18.09 -29.81 -15.52
C SER A 396 18.74 -31.16 -15.81
N LEU A 397 18.33 -32.18 -15.06
CA LEU A 397 18.14 -33.56 -15.54
C LEU A 397 16.81 -34.06 -15.02
#